data_AF-A0A7I8ISJ5-F1
#
_entry.id   AF-A0A7I8ISJ5-F1
#
_cell.length_a   1.000
_cell.length_b   1.000
_cell.length_c   1.000
_cell.angle_alpha   90.00
_cell.angle_beta   90.00
_cell.angle_gamma   90.00
#
_symmetry.space_group_name_H-M   'P 1'
#
loop_
_entity.id
_entity.type
_entity.pdbx_description
1 polymer ?
#
loop_
_entity_poly.entity_id
_entity_poly.type
_entity_poly.pdbx_seq_one_letter_code
_entity_poly.pdbx_strand_id
1 'polypeptide(L)'
;MLVRSLIPVAYDVFNARILLINNLKSLMKVVPVHACKHCNEIHVGPVGHPFKSCRGPRAEARQGRHEWTRASVEDLLVPVETFHLFDRLGRRITHQERFSIPRVPAIVELCVQAGVDLPDLPTRRRRKPVIRINRSEVIDADEDDLPEPEPDPHQKPLLTEMPDSEADPPSTEEEKILLSEATLQAWETLRDGADRLMRKYVVRVCGYCPEVHVGPSGHKAQNCGAFKHQQRNGQHGWQAAVLDDLIPPRYVWHVPDVSGPPLQRELRSFYGQAPAVVELCVQGGAAVPERYKPTMRLDIGIPASVREADMVV
;
A
#
# COMPACT_ATOMS: atom_id res chain seq x y z
N MET A 1 14.86 21.36 -5.50
CA MET A 1 13.71 22.18 -5.06
C MET A 1 12.45 21.33 -4.95
N LEU A 2 11.63 21.63 -3.95
CA LEU A 2 10.31 21.04 -3.76
C LEU A 2 9.31 21.64 -4.75
N VAL A 3 8.26 20.89 -5.09
CA VAL A 3 7.13 21.40 -5.85
C VAL A 3 6.09 21.92 -4.85
N ARG A 4 6.02 23.23 -4.63
CA ARG A 4 5.18 23.86 -3.59
C ARG A 4 3.73 23.38 -3.60
N SER A 5 3.13 23.23 -4.78
CA SER A 5 1.75 22.76 -4.95
C SER A 5 1.51 21.30 -4.55
N LEU A 6 2.57 20.51 -4.34
CA LEU A 6 2.49 19.11 -3.92
C LEU A 6 2.79 18.90 -2.44
N ILE A 7 3.26 19.92 -1.72
CA ILE A 7 3.54 19.82 -0.29
C ILE A 7 2.25 19.49 0.49
N PRO A 8 1.11 20.19 0.31
CA PRO A 8 -0.13 19.82 0.99
C PRO A 8 -0.57 18.38 0.69
N VAL A 9 -0.36 17.93 -0.55
CA VAL A 9 -0.69 16.55 -0.98
C VAL A 9 0.17 15.54 -0.24
N ALA A 10 1.46 15.82 -0.02
CA ALA A 10 2.35 14.95 0.73
C ALA A 10 1.90 14.79 2.19
N TYR A 11 1.46 15.87 2.84
CA TYR A 11 0.88 15.82 4.18
C TYR A 11 -0.44 15.03 4.21
N ASP A 12 -1.31 15.23 3.22
CA ASP A 12 -2.58 14.51 3.11
C ASP A 12 -2.35 13.00 2.90
N VAL A 13 -1.40 12.62 2.05
CA VAL A 13 -1.03 11.22 1.82
C VAL A 13 -0.46 10.58 3.09
N PHE A 14 0.43 11.28 3.79
CA PHE A 14 1.00 10.80 5.05
C PHE A 14 -0.09 10.56 6.09
N ASN A 15 -0.95 11.55 6.33
CA ASN A 15 -2.03 11.45 7.31
C ASN A 15 -3.08 10.42 6.91
N ALA A 16 -3.44 10.33 5.62
CA ALA A 16 -4.36 9.32 5.12
C ALA A 16 -3.83 7.89 5.36
N ARG A 17 -2.51 7.66 5.20
CA ARG A 17 -1.90 6.37 5.53
C ARG A 17 -2.07 6.02 7.01
N ILE A 18 -1.78 6.95 7.91
CA ILE A 18 -1.86 6.71 9.35
C ILE A 18 -3.31 6.51 9.79
N LEU A 19 -4.22 7.37 9.31
CA LEU A 19 -5.65 7.24 9.57
C LEU A 19 -6.18 5.89 9.09
N LEU A 20 -5.79 5.48 7.87
CA LEU A 20 -6.16 4.18 7.33
C LEU A 20 -5.70 3.03 8.24
N ILE A 21 -4.43 3.02 8.65
CA ILE A 21 -3.89 1.98 9.54
C ILE A 21 -4.66 1.94 10.86
N ASN A 22 -4.87 3.10 11.50
CA ASN A 22 -5.58 3.18 12.77
C ASN A 22 -7.03 2.68 12.64
N ASN A 23 -7.74 3.09 11.60
CA ASN A 23 -9.11 2.65 11.40
C ASN A 23 -9.21 1.15 11.07
N LEU A 24 -8.26 0.60 10.32
CA LEU A 24 -8.20 -0.84 10.05
C LEU A 24 -8.05 -1.64 11.34
N LYS A 25 -7.22 -1.18 12.30
CA LYS A 25 -7.07 -1.82 13.62
C LYS A 25 -8.40 -1.91 14.38
N SER A 26 -9.25 -0.89 14.27
CA SER A 26 -10.58 -0.87 14.87
C SER A 26 -11.61 -1.70 14.09
N LEU A 27 -11.69 -1.54 12.76
CA LEU A 27 -12.66 -2.26 11.92
C LEU A 27 -12.45 -3.77 11.94
N MET A 28 -11.20 -4.24 11.93
CA MET A 28 -10.88 -5.68 11.98
C MET A 28 -11.22 -6.34 13.33
N LYS A 29 -11.73 -5.59 14.31
CA LYS A 29 -12.31 -6.14 15.54
C LYS A 29 -13.79 -6.51 15.39
N VAL A 30 -14.49 -5.92 14.42
CA VAL A 30 -15.93 -6.15 14.19
C VAL A 30 -16.26 -6.72 12.80
N VAL A 31 -15.40 -6.51 11.81
CA VAL A 31 -15.50 -7.13 10.47
C VAL A 31 -14.46 -8.24 10.37
N PRO A 32 -14.87 -9.52 10.24
CA PRO A 32 -13.94 -10.63 10.21
C PRO A 32 -13.06 -10.65 8.95
N VAL A 33 -11.75 -10.81 9.15
CA VAL A 33 -10.78 -11.00 8.08
C VAL A 33 -9.90 -12.20 8.38
N HIS A 34 -9.80 -13.07 7.38
CA HIS A 34 -9.08 -14.33 7.43
C HIS A 34 -7.84 -14.27 6.56
N ALA A 35 -6.69 -14.67 7.10
CA ALA A 35 -5.46 -14.88 6.34
C ALA A 35 -5.13 -16.37 6.27
N CYS A 36 -4.63 -16.85 5.13
CA CYS A 36 -4.18 -18.23 5.04
C CYS A 36 -2.80 -18.40 5.69
N LYS A 37 -2.64 -19.40 6.56
CA LYS A 37 -1.35 -19.68 7.22
C LYS A 37 -0.22 -20.10 6.27
N HIS A 38 -0.57 -20.52 5.05
CA HIS A 38 0.37 -21.16 4.13
C HIS A 38 0.67 -20.31 2.88
N CYS A 39 -0.16 -19.33 2.55
CA CYS A 39 0.02 -18.49 1.37
C CYS A 39 -0.56 -17.09 1.61
N ASN A 40 -0.29 -16.17 0.69
CA ASN A 40 -0.67 -14.76 0.87
C ASN A 40 -2.13 -14.45 0.47
N GLU A 41 -3.01 -15.46 0.39
CA GLU A 41 -4.45 -15.25 0.17
C GLU A 41 -5.12 -14.87 1.48
N ILE A 42 -5.98 -13.85 1.42
CA ILE A 42 -6.84 -13.40 2.51
C ILE A 42 -8.30 -13.39 2.05
N HIS A 43 -9.23 -13.32 3.00
CA HIS A 43 -10.66 -13.23 2.75
C HIS A 43 -11.33 -12.35 3.80
N VAL A 44 -12.15 -11.40 3.35
CA VAL A 44 -13.01 -10.61 4.23
C VAL A 44 -14.39 -11.25 4.21
N GLY A 45 -14.90 -11.62 5.38
CA GLY A 45 -16.21 -12.28 5.50
C GLY A 45 -16.33 -13.17 6.73
N PRO A 46 -17.56 -13.60 7.10
CA PRO A 46 -17.79 -14.36 8.32
C PRO A 46 -16.97 -15.65 8.41
N VAL A 47 -16.77 -16.31 7.26
CA VAL A 47 -15.98 -17.54 7.13
C VAL A 47 -15.07 -17.47 5.91
N GLY A 48 -13.88 -18.05 6.00
CA GLY A 48 -12.96 -18.13 4.85
C GLY A 48 -13.58 -18.84 3.64
N HIS A 49 -13.25 -18.39 2.43
CA HIS A 49 -13.86 -18.89 1.20
C HIS A 49 -13.57 -20.39 0.94
N PRO A 50 -14.45 -21.13 0.22
CA PRO A 50 -14.29 -22.57 0.02
C PRO A 50 -13.36 -22.95 -1.15
N PHE A 51 -12.84 -21.98 -1.90
CA PHE A 51 -12.04 -22.26 -3.10
C PHE A 51 -10.74 -22.99 -2.75
N LYS A 52 -10.49 -24.10 -3.46
CA LYS A 52 -9.25 -24.88 -3.38
C LYS A 52 -8.12 -24.20 -4.18
N SER A 53 -7.77 -22.96 -3.80
CA SER A 53 -6.79 -22.12 -4.51
C SER A 53 -5.44 -21.98 -3.82
N CYS A 54 -5.25 -22.57 -2.62
CA CYS A 54 -4.02 -22.42 -1.86
C CYS A 54 -2.79 -22.86 -2.66
N ARG A 55 -1.81 -21.96 -2.78
CA ARG A 55 -0.50 -22.22 -3.43
C ARG A 55 0.65 -22.29 -2.42
N GLY A 56 0.31 -22.44 -1.15
CA GLY A 56 1.27 -22.52 -0.06
C GLY A 56 2.02 -23.85 0.01
N PRO A 57 3.03 -23.98 0.88
CA PRO A 57 3.73 -25.24 1.09
C PRO A 57 2.76 -26.38 1.40
N ARG A 58 3.01 -27.57 0.83
CA ARG A 58 2.18 -28.78 1.00
C ARG A 58 0.70 -28.61 0.60
N ALA A 59 0.41 -27.69 -0.34
CA ALA A 59 -0.94 -27.49 -0.85
C ALA A 59 -1.52 -28.78 -1.46
N GLU A 60 -0.69 -29.62 -2.09
CA GLU A 60 -1.08 -30.91 -2.65
C GLU A 60 -1.67 -31.85 -1.58
N ALA A 61 -1.04 -31.93 -0.40
CA ALA A 61 -1.52 -32.75 0.71
C ALA A 61 -2.83 -32.22 1.30
N ARG A 62 -3.04 -30.89 1.26
CA ARG A 62 -4.30 -30.24 1.68
C ARG A 62 -5.35 -30.15 0.56
N GLN A 63 -5.07 -30.72 -0.62
CA GLN A 63 -5.92 -30.61 -1.81
C GLN A 63 -6.27 -29.16 -2.17
N GLY A 64 -5.30 -28.24 -2.07
CA GLY A 64 -5.47 -26.81 -2.34
C GLY A 64 -6.33 -26.06 -1.33
N ARG A 65 -6.73 -26.68 -0.21
CA ARG A 65 -7.51 -26.00 0.85
C ARG A 65 -6.63 -25.03 1.63
N HIS A 66 -7.24 -23.90 1.97
CA HIS A 66 -6.68 -22.92 2.88
C HIS A 66 -6.85 -23.37 4.33
N GLU A 67 -5.91 -22.96 5.17
CA GLU A 67 -6.02 -23.02 6.62
C GLU A 67 -6.07 -21.58 7.12
N TRP A 68 -7.27 -21.15 7.50
CA TRP A 68 -7.54 -19.77 7.84
C TRP A 68 -7.13 -19.47 9.29
N THR A 69 -6.62 -18.26 9.50
CA THR A 69 -6.36 -17.64 10.80
C THR A 69 -6.79 -16.17 10.76
N ARG A 70 -6.74 -15.47 11.88
CA ARG A 70 -7.06 -14.05 11.93
C ARG A 70 -6.00 -13.25 11.17
N ALA A 71 -6.44 -12.40 10.25
CA ALA A 71 -5.53 -11.50 9.54
C ALA A 71 -5.05 -10.35 10.44
N SER A 72 -3.89 -9.81 10.11
CA SER A 72 -3.31 -8.58 10.64
C SER A 72 -3.47 -7.42 9.65
N VAL A 73 -3.20 -6.18 10.08
CA VAL A 73 -3.26 -5.01 9.17
C VAL A 73 -2.28 -5.16 8.00
N GLU A 74 -1.12 -5.77 8.22
CA GLU A 74 -0.09 -5.99 7.19
C GLU A 74 -0.53 -6.97 6.09
N ASP A 75 -1.49 -7.85 6.40
CA ASP A 75 -2.08 -8.74 5.41
C ASP A 75 -2.97 -7.98 4.41
N LEU A 76 -3.57 -6.86 4.82
CA LEU A 76 -4.38 -5.98 3.98
C LEU A 76 -3.52 -4.89 3.32
N LEU A 77 -2.63 -4.27 4.10
CA LEU A 77 -1.69 -3.22 3.67
C LEU A 77 -0.28 -3.79 3.62
N VAL A 78 0.09 -4.33 2.46
CA VAL A 78 1.40 -4.95 2.26
C VAL A 78 2.51 -3.95 2.56
N PRO A 79 3.39 -4.23 3.53
CA PRO A 79 4.53 -3.37 3.82
C PRO A 79 5.48 -3.31 2.61
N VAL A 80 5.69 -2.10 2.09
CA VAL A 80 6.68 -1.82 1.06
C VAL A 80 7.67 -0.84 1.65
N GLU A 81 8.94 -1.23 1.69
CA GLU A 81 10.01 -0.42 2.28
C GLU A 81 11.00 0.07 1.22
N THR A 82 11.68 1.16 1.54
CA THR A 82 12.81 1.73 0.79
C THR A 82 13.87 2.22 1.77
N PHE A 83 15.09 2.41 1.28
CA PHE A 83 16.07 3.23 1.99
C PHE A 83 15.65 4.70 2.02
N HIS A 84 15.87 5.35 3.16
CA HIS A 84 15.78 6.80 3.26
C HIS A 84 16.87 7.49 2.44
N LEU A 85 16.53 8.56 1.73
CA LEU A 85 17.45 9.29 0.86
C LEU A 85 17.67 10.73 1.32
N PHE A 86 18.68 10.93 2.18
CA PHE A 86 19.06 12.25 2.71
C PHE A 86 19.27 13.28 1.57
N ASP A 87 20.03 12.93 0.53
CA ASP A 87 20.21 13.78 -0.65
C ASP A 87 19.87 13.02 -1.94
N ARG A 88 18.71 13.36 -2.52
CA ARG A 88 18.24 12.75 -3.79
C ARG A 88 19.11 13.04 -5.01
N LEU A 89 19.95 14.07 -4.97
CA LEU A 89 20.91 14.41 -6.02
C LEU A 89 22.33 13.90 -5.70
N GLY A 90 22.52 13.36 -4.50
CA GLY A 90 23.77 12.82 -4.03
C GLY A 90 24.16 11.49 -4.67
N ARG A 91 25.20 10.87 -4.11
CA ARG A 91 25.67 9.57 -4.58
C ARG A 91 24.62 8.49 -4.27
N ARG A 92 24.50 7.54 -5.19
CA ARG A 92 23.63 6.37 -5.00
C ARG A 92 24.16 5.53 -3.84
N ILE A 93 23.24 5.12 -2.96
CA ILE A 93 23.49 4.20 -1.85
C ILE A 93 24.22 2.94 -2.35
N THR A 94 25.42 2.71 -1.82
CA THR A 94 26.27 1.57 -2.14
C THR A 94 25.82 0.31 -1.39
N HIS A 95 26.43 -0.82 -1.71
CA HIS A 95 26.13 -2.07 -1.01
C HIS A 95 26.57 -2.04 0.46
N GLN A 96 27.71 -1.41 0.75
CA GLN A 96 28.25 -1.34 2.11
C GLN A 96 27.37 -0.49 3.03
N GLU A 97 26.78 0.58 2.50
CA GLU A 97 25.91 1.51 3.26
C GLU A 97 24.55 0.92 3.64
N ARG A 98 24.14 -0.22 3.06
CA ARG A 98 22.78 -0.80 3.25
C ARG A 98 22.41 -1.10 4.70
N PHE A 99 23.39 -1.25 5.59
CA PHE A 99 23.16 -1.52 7.01
C PHE A 99 23.21 -0.26 7.87
N SER A 100 23.71 0.84 7.32
CA SER A 100 23.84 2.13 8.02
C SER A 100 22.70 3.08 7.67
N ILE A 101 22.02 2.86 6.54
CA ILE A 101 20.90 3.68 6.10
C ILE A 101 19.58 3.04 6.56
N PRO A 102 18.70 3.79 7.25
CA PRO A 102 17.44 3.26 7.72
C PRO A 102 16.54 2.86 6.54
N ARG A 103 15.75 1.81 6.77
CA ARG A 103 14.63 1.44 5.92
C ARG A 103 13.36 2.02 6.50
N VAL A 104 12.53 2.58 5.63
CA VAL A 104 11.27 3.24 5.98
C VAL A 104 10.18 2.80 5.00
N PRO A 105 8.89 2.92 5.35
CA PRO A 105 7.82 2.68 4.40
C PRO A 105 8.00 3.57 3.15
N ALA A 106 7.91 2.98 1.96
CA ALA A 106 8.18 3.68 0.70
C ALA A 106 7.24 4.86 0.46
N ILE A 107 6.00 4.75 0.92
CA ILE A 107 5.04 5.86 0.88
C ILE A 107 5.43 7.00 1.82
N VAL A 108 6.04 6.71 2.99
CA VAL A 108 6.55 7.72 3.91
C VAL A 108 7.73 8.43 3.27
N GLU A 109 8.68 7.69 2.69
CA GLU A 109 9.80 8.30 1.95
C GLU A 109 9.31 9.15 0.78
N LEU A 110 8.26 8.74 0.05
CA LEU A 110 7.67 9.56 -1.01
C LEU A 110 7.13 10.89 -0.48
N CYS A 111 6.42 10.86 0.66
CA CYS A 111 5.91 12.08 1.31
C CYS A 111 7.05 12.96 1.80
N VAL A 112 8.09 12.35 2.39
CA VAL A 112 9.30 13.06 2.84
C VAL A 112 9.97 13.71 1.65
N GLN A 113 10.27 12.99 0.56
CA GLN A 113 10.86 13.59 -0.65
C GLN A 113 9.98 14.68 -1.27
N ALA A 114 8.67 14.64 -1.02
CA ALA A 114 7.69 15.61 -1.50
C ALA A 114 7.49 16.86 -0.63
N GLY A 115 8.01 16.88 0.60
CA GLY A 115 8.00 18.06 1.46
C GLY A 115 7.43 17.84 2.86
N VAL A 116 7.06 16.61 3.24
CA VAL A 116 6.80 16.30 4.65
C VAL A 116 8.13 16.31 5.39
N ASP A 117 8.20 17.09 6.46
CA ASP A 117 9.38 17.14 7.31
C ASP A 117 9.17 16.29 8.57
N LEU A 118 10.05 15.31 8.72
CA LEU A 118 10.11 14.39 9.85
C LEU A 118 11.50 14.52 10.51
N PRO A 119 11.57 14.85 11.81
CA PRO A 119 12.85 15.11 12.49
C PRO A 119 13.85 13.93 12.44
N ASP A 120 13.32 12.70 12.41
CA ASP A 120 14.08 11.45 12.35
C ASP A 120 14.52 11.06 10.93
N LEU A 121 13.97 11.71 9.89
CA LEU A 121 14.29 11.49 8.48
C LEU A 121 14.78 12.78 7.81
N PRO A 122 15.95 13.31 8.23
CA PRO A 122 16.47 14.58 7.74
C PRO A 122 16.69 14.50 6.23
N THR A 123 16.18 15.48 5.49
CA THR A 123 16.31 15.51 4.02
C THR A 123 16.86 16.84 3.56
N ARG A 124 17.86 16.79 2.69
CA ARG A 124 18.47 17.98 2.11
C ARG A 124 17.51 18.69 1.15
N ARG A 125 16.94 19.80 1.60
CA ARG A 125 16.11 20.70 0.80
C ARG A 125 16.98 21.80 0.20
N ARG A 126 16.88 22.00 -1.11
CA ARG A 126 17.56 23.09 -1.81
C ARG A 126 16.55 24.13 -2.23
N ARG A 127 16.85 25.40 -1.97
CA ARG A 127 16.05 26.58 -2.31
C ARG A 127 16.55 27.24 -3.59
N LYS A 128 17.82 27.04 -3.94
CA LYS A 128 18.38 27.44 -5.24
C LYS A 128 18.59 26.25 -6.20
N PRO A 129 18.64 26.52 -7.52
CA PRO A 129 19.09 25.54 -8.50
C PRO A 129 20.52 25.04 -8.22
N VAL A 130 20.82 23.82 -8.64
CA VAL A 130 22.18 23.25 -8.55
C VAL A 130 22.88 23.30 -9.89
N ILE A 131 24.20 23.39 -9.85
CA ILE A 131 25.06 23.24 -11.04
C ILE A 131 25.47 21.78 -11.14
N ARG A 132 25.15 21.13 -12.26
CA ARG A 132 25.52 19.74 -12.50
C ARG A 132 26.81 19.68 -13.31
N ILE A 133 27.90 19.25 -12.68
CA ILE A 133 29.20 19.07 -13.37
C ILE A 133 29.13 17.83 -14.26
N ASN A 134 28.67 16.70 -13.70
CA ASN A 134 28.53 15.45 -14.42
C ASN A 134 27.35 14.63 -13.85
N ARG A 135 27.20 13.36 -14.28
CA ARG A 135 26.07 12.51 -13.86
C ARG A 135 26.00 12.31 -12.33
N SER A 136 27.14 12.31 -11.64
CA SER A 136 27.28 11.97 -10.22
C SER A 136 27.69 13.13 -9.31
N GLU A 137 27.98 14.30 -9.87
CA GLU A 137 28.55 15.43 -9.15
C GLU A 137 27.72 16.69 -9.39
N VAL A 138 27.30 17.30 -8.28
CA VAL A 138 26.52 18.52 -8.23
C VAL A 138 27.20 19.49 -7.28
N ILE A 139 27.25 20.76 -7.68
CA ILE A 139 27.64 21.88 -6.82
C ILE A 139 26.36 22.61 -6.44
N ASP A 140 26.21 22.81 -5.14
CA ASP A 140 25.11 23.59 -4.59
C ASP A 140 25.41 25.08 -4.74
N ALA A 141 24.40 25.85 -5.12
CA ALA A 141 24.51 27.30 -5.08
C ALA A 141 24.63 27.75 -3.62
N ASP A 142 25.40 28.82 -3.41
CA ASP A 142 25.46 29.51 -2.13
C ASP A 142 24.06 30.05 -1.77
N GLU A 143 23.59 29.72 -0.57
CA GLU A 143 22.29 30.11 -0.02
C GLU A 143 22.41 31.08 1.17
N ASP A 144 23.61 31.59 1.47
CA ASP A 144 23.87 32.49 2.61
C ASP A 144 23.17 33.85 2.47
N ASP A 145 22.84 34.24 1.24
CA ASP A 145 22.07 35.44 0.89
C ASP A 145 20.54 35.26 1.02
N LEU A 146 20.07 34.03 1.26
CA LEU A 146 18.64 33.77 1.44
C LEU A 146 18.21 34.09 2.88
N PRO A 147 17.00 34.65 3.07
CA PRO A 147 16.44 34.81 4.40
C PRO A 147 16.29 33.44 5.08
N GLU A 148 16.18 33.46 6.40
CA GLU A 148 15.82 32.25 7.16
C GLU A 148 14.53 31.63 6.60
N PRO A 149 14.45 30.30 6.52
CA PRO A 149 13.29 29.63 5.99
C PRO A 149 12.08 29.91 6.88
N GLU A 150 11.03 30.52 6.32
CA GLU A 150 9.73 30.61 6.98
C GLU A 150 9.10 29.22 7.09
N PRO A 151 8.29 28.96 8.14
CA PRO A 151 7.49 27.74 8.23
C PRO A 151 6.60 27.60 6.99
N ASP A 152 6.51 26.39 6.44
CA ASP A 152 5.64 26.16 5.29
C ASP A 152 4.17 26.37 5.71
N PRO A 153 3.41 27.31 5.09
CA PRO A 153 2.02 27.57 5.47
C PRO A 153 1.11 26.36 5.24
N HIS A 154 1.57 25.35 4.51
CA HIS A 154 0.86 24.10 4.24
C HIS A 154 1.24 22.96 5.19
N GLN A 155 2.11 23.20 6.17
CA GLN A 155 2.44 22.21 7.18
C GLN A 155 1.18 21.86 8.00
N LYS A 156 0.77 20.60 7.95
CA LYS A 156 -0.35 20.07 8.72
C LYS A 156 0.19 19.28 9.92
N PRO A 157 -0.55 19.23 11.05
CA PRO A 157 -0.25 18.29 12.11
C PRO A 157 -0.19 16.86 11.57
N LEU A 158 0.87 16.15 11.91
CA LEU A 158 1.05 14.76 11.49
C LEU A 158 0.34 13.83 12.47
N LEU A 159 -0.45 12.90 11.95
CA LEU A 159 -1.05 11.85 12.75
C LEU A 159 0.01 10.82 13.15
N THR A 160 -0.20 10.14 14.28
CA THR A 160 0.64 9.05 14.76
C THR A 160 -0.10 7.72 14.69
N GLU A 161 0.63 6.65 14.40
CA GLU A 161 0.07 5.31 14.47
C GLU A 161 -0.23 4.93 15.92
N MET A 162 -1.43 4.43 16.16
CA MET A 162 -1.89 3.98 17.47
C MET A 162 -1.52 2.51 17.68
N PRO A 163 -1.09 2.08 18.88
CA PRO A 163 -0.91 0.68 19.22
C PRO A 163 -2.19 -0.16 19.06
N ASP A 164 -2.07 -1.42 18.67
CA ASP A 164 -3.23 -2.32 18.44
C ASP A 164 -4.10 -2.52 19.69
N SER A 165 -3.49 -2.41 20.87
CA SER A 165 -4.17 -2.49 22.17
C SER A 165 -5.10 -1.31 22.46
N GLU A 166 -4.81 -0.15 21.87
CA GLU A 166 -5.57 1.10 22.06
C GLU A 166 -6.70 1.27 21.02
N ALA A 167 -6.71 0.45 19.98
CA ALA A 167 -7.73 0.55 18.93
C ALA A 167 -9.10 0.02 19.39
N ASP A 168 -10.02 0.86 19.82
CA ASP A 168 -11.34 0.38 20.24
C ASP A 168 -12.20 -0.06 19.03
N PRO A 169 -12.98 -1.16 19.14
CA PRO A 169 -13.98 -1.49 18.14
C PRO A 169 -15.09 -0.43 18.14
N PRO A 170 -15.75 -0.16 17.00
CA PRO A 170 -16.97 0.63 17.00
C PRO A 170 -18.03 -0.05 17.87
N SER A 171 -18.74 0.74 18.69
CA SER A 171 -19.72 0.26 19.68
C SER A 171 -21.13 0.15 19.12
N THR A 172 -21.42 0.89 18.05
CA THR A 172 -22.72 0.88 17.37
C THR A 172 -22.58 0.59 15.87
N GLU A 173 -23.68 0.19 15.24
CA GLU A 173 -23.73 0.02 13.78
C GLU A 173 -23.47 1.35 13.04
N GLU A 174 -23.97 2.47 13.57
CA GLU A 174 -23.72 3.80 13.00
C GLU A 174 -22.22 4.18 13.06
N GLU A 175 -21.57 3.96 14.20
CA GLU A 175 -20.12 4.17 14.34
C GLU A 175 -19.32 3.28 13.38
N LYS A 176 -19.73 2.02 13.20
CA LYS A 176 -19.08 1.09 12.27
C LYS A 176 -19.19 1.56 10.82
N ILE A 177 -20.36 2.08 10.42
CA ILE A 177 -20.60 2.64 9.08
C ILE A 177 -19.71 3.87 8.88
N LEU A 178 -19.76 4.85 9.80
CA LEU A 178 -18.95 6.07 9.72
C LEU A 178 -17.44 5.77 9.67
N LEU A 179 -16.99 4.83 10.50
CA LEU A 179 -15.60 4.38 10.50
C LEU A 179 -15.22 3.73 9.16
N SER A 180 -16.12 2.92 8.58
CA SER A 180 -15.93 2.28 7.28
C SER A 180 -15.85 3.29 6.13
N GLU A 181 -16.72 4.30 6.13
CA GLU A 181 -16.68 5.41 5.15
C GLU A 181 -15.39 6.22 5.27
N ALA A 182 -14.99 6.59 6.49
CA ALA A 182 -13.74 7.31 6.75
C ALA A 182 -12.50 6.50 6.33
N THR A 183 -12.52 5.18 6.56
CA THR A 183 -11.46 4.26 6.15
C THR A 183 -11.34 4.18 4.64
N LEU A 184 -12.47 4.10 3.94
CA LEU A 184 -12.52 4.07 2.48
C LEU A 184 -12.03 5.39 1.89
N GLN A 185 -12.43 6.52 2.45
CA GLN A 185 -11.93 7.84 2.05
C GLN A 185 -10.41 7.97 2.28
N ALA A 186 -9.89 7.45 3.39
CA ALA A 186 -8.46 7.45 3.67
C ALA A 186 -7.69 6.59 2.66
N TRP A 187 -8.21 5.41 2.29
CA TRP A 187 -7.66 4.56 1.23
C TRP A 187 -7.58 5.27 -0.12
N GLU A 188 -8.66 5.95 -0.52
CA GLU A 188 -8.70 6.68 -1.78
C GLU A 188 -7.78 7.90 -1.77
N THR A 189 -7.77 8.68 -0.68
CA THR A 189 -6.88 9.84 -0.51
C THR A 189 -5.41 9.42 -0.58
N LEU A 190 -5.05 8.33 0.09
CA LEU A 190 -3.71 7.75 0.07
C LEU A 190 -3.29 7.40 -1.38
N ARG A 191 -4.14 6.68 -2.11
CA ARG A 191 -3.83 6.21 -3.47
C ARG A 191 -3.79 7.33 -4.49
N ASP A 192 -4.82 8.17 -4.52
CA ASP A 192 -4.94 9.27 -5.49
C ASP A 192 -3.85 10.33 -5.23
N GLY A 193 -3.54 10.61 -3.96
CA GLY A 193 -2.44 11.50 -3.59
C GLY A 193 -1.07 10.91 -3.95
N ALA A 194 -0.82 9.63 -3.67
CA ALA A 194 0.43 8.97 -4.05
C ALA A 194 0.66 8.98 -5.57
N ASP A 195 -0.37 8.70 -6.37
CA ASP A 195 -0.30 8.80 -7.84
C ASP A 195 0.09 10.21 -8.29
N ARG A 196 -0.53 11.24 -7.70
CA ARG A 196 -0.19 12.65 -7.98
C ARG A 196 1.26 12.98 -7.62
N LEU A 197 1.78 12.47 -6.51
CA LEU A 197 3.18 12.65 -6.12
C LEU A 197 4.13 11.94 -7.09
N MET A 198 3.82 10.71 -7.48
CA MET A 198 4.65 9.90 -8.39
C MET A 198 4.83 10.53 -9.77
N ARG A 199 3.92 11.43 -10.20
CA ARG A 199 4.06 12.21 -11.44
C ARG A 199 5.23 13.20 -11.42
N LYS A 200 5.70 13.62 -10.24
CA LYS A 200 6.82 14.56 -10.09
C LYS A 200 8.01 13.97 -9.34
N TYR A 201 7.75 13.09 -8.37
CA TYR A 201 8.75 12.43 -7.56
C TYR A 201 8.93 11.00 -8.05
N VAL A 202 10.11 10.72 -8.60
CA VAL A 202 10.40 9.43 -9.26
C VAL A 202 10.47 8.32 -8.22
N VAL A 203 9.77 7.22 -8.49
CA VAL A 203 9.89 5.96 -7.75
C VAL A 203 10.38 4.88 -8.72
N ARG A 204 11.29 4.05 -8.24
CA ARG A 204 11.90 2.95 -8.97
C ARG A 204 11.57 1.63 -8.28
N VAL A 205 11.37 0.59 -9.08
CA VAL A 205 11.15 -0.78 -8.60
C VAL A 205 12.11 -1.71 -9.33
N CYS A 206 12.54 -2.78 -8.67
CA CYS A 206 13.27 -3.85 -9.33
C CYS A 206 12.29 -4.76 -10.09
N GLY A 207 12.49 -4.97 -11.39
CA GLY A 207 11.60 -5.83 -12.19
C GLY A 207 11.65 -7.33 -11.87
N TYR A 208 12.32 -7.73 -10.79
CA TYR A 208 12.59 -9.14 -10.47
C TYR A 208 12.45 -9.48 -8.99
N CYS A 209 12.44 -8.49 -8.10
CA CYS A 209 12.22 -8.69 -6.68
C CYS A 209 11.41 -7.51 -6.11
N PRO A 210 10.80 -7.63 -4.91
CA PRO A 210 9.95 -6.59 -4.33
C PRO A 210 10.67 -5.31 -3.86
N GLU A 211 11.89 -5.04 -4.33
CA GLU A 211 12.66 -3.87 -3.87
C GLU A 211 12.16 -2.59 -4.55
N VAL A 212 11.89 -1.57 -3.74
CA VAL A 212 11.45 -0.24 -4.17
C VAL A 212 12.49 0.80 -3.73
N HIS A 213 12.64 1.85 -4.54
CA HIS A 213 13.48 3.00 -4.24
C HIS A 213 12.79 4.29 -4.64
N VAL A 214 12.57 5.19 -3.67
CA VAL A 214 12.07 6.54 -3.94
C VAL A 214 13.26 7.44 -4.26
N GLY A 215 13.38 7.85 -5.52
CA GLY A 215 14.50 8.65 -5.99
C GLY A 215 14.69 8.56 -7.50
N PRO A 216 15.46 9.49 -8.10
CA PRO A 216 15.65 9.56 -9.55
C PRO A 216 16.34 8.31 -10.13
N SER A 217 17.17 7.64 -9.35
CA SER A 217 17.92 6.44 -9.72
C SER A 217 17.96 5.47 -8.55
N GLY A 218 17.62 4.20 -8.79
CA GLY A 218 17.64 3.17 -7.75
C GLY A 218 19.01 2.98 -7.10
N HIS A 219 19.07 2.39 -5.91
CA HIS A 219 20.34 2.17 -5.20
C HIS A 219 21.28 1.16 -5.91
N LYS A 220 22.52 1.08 -5.43
CA LYS A 220 23.55 0.12 -5.89
C LYS A 220 23.72 -1.09 -4.95
N ALA A 221 22.93 -1.18 -3.88
CA ALA A 221 23.00 -2.35 -2.99
C ALA A 221 22.75 -3.67 -3.76
N GLN A 222 23.61 -4.64 -3.49
CA GLN A 222 23.67 -5.95 -4.15
C GLN A 222 22.87 -7.02 -3.38
N ASN A 223 21.59 -6.75 -3.11
CA ASN A 223 20.71 -7.60 -2.30
C ASN A 223 19.47 -8.11 -3.09
N CYS A 224 19.51 -8.06 -4.42
CA CYS A 224 18.43 -8.60 -5.25
C CYS A 224 18.35 -10.13 -5.07
N GLY A 225 17.26 -10.61 -4.45
CA GLY A 225 17.01 -12.02 -4.18
C GLY A 225 16.34 -12.80 -5.32
N ALA A 226 16.23 -12.21 -6.51
CA ALA A 226 15.56 -12.84 -7.63
C ALA A 226 16.24 -14.15 -8.06
N PHE A 227 15.45 -15.15 -8.42
CA PHE A 227 15.94 -16.46 -8.83
C PHE A 227 16.89 -16.35 -10.03
N LYS A 228 18.04 -17.04 -9.98
CA LYS A 228 19.11 -17.06 -11.01
C LYS A 228 19.81 -15.72 -11.28
N HIS A 229 19.70 -14.72 -10.41
CA HIS A 229 20.42 -13.44 -10.54
C HIS A 229 21.85 -13.41 -10.01
N GLN A 230 22.45 -14.57 -9.71
CA GLN A 230 23.86 -14.69 -9.30
C GLN A 230 24.80 -14.05 -10.35
N GLN A 231 24.46 -14.12 -11.64
CA GLN A 231 25.24 -13.52 -12.73
C GLN A 231 25.26 -11.98 -12.74
N ARG A 232 24.37 -11.33 -11.97
CA ARG A 232 24.33 -9.86 -11.80
C ARG A 232 24.94 -9.39 -10.49
N ASN A 233 25.66 -10.26 -9.77
CA ASN A 233 26.24 -9.95 -8.46
C ASN A 233 25.21 -9.29 -7.51
N GLY A 234 23.98 -9.81 -7.49
CA GLY A 234 22.89 -9.30 -6.63
C GLY A 234 22.37 -7.90 -6.98
N GLN A 235 22.71 -7.34 -8.15
CA GLN A 235 22.24 -6.01 -8.56
C GLN A 235 20.77 -6.02 -9.01
N HIS A 236 20.10 -4.88 -8.79
CA HIS A 236 18.71 -4.66 -9.14
C HIS A 236 18.53 -4.22 -10.60
N GLY A 237 17.47 -4.73 -11.23
CA GLY A 237 17.01 -4.29 -12.55
C GLY A 237 15.96 -3.19 -12.42
N TRP A 238 16.42 -1.95 -12.23
CA TRP A 238 15.53 -0.81 -11.96
C TRP A 238 14.67 -0.40 -13.16
N GLN A 239 13.38 -0.24 -12.93
CA GLN A 239 12.41 0.36 -13.85
C GLN A 239 11.58 1.42 -13.14
N ALA A 240 10.73 2.15 -13.89
CA ALA A 240 9.77 3.07 -13.29
C ALA A 240 8.67 2.26 -12.57
N ALA A 241 8.31 2.69 -11.37
CA ALA A 241 7.22 2.08 -10.61
C ALA A 241 5.86 2.60 -11.07
N VAL A 242 4.83 1.75 -10.99
CA VAL A 242 3.42 2.14 -11.01
C VAL A 242 2.87 2.21 -9.59
N LEU A 243 1.66 2.75 -9.41
CA LEU A 243 1.05 2.92 -8.09
C LEU A 243 0.98 1.60 -7.29
N ASP A 244 0.66 0.49 -7.96
CA ASP A 244 0.54 -0.82 -7.31
C ASP A 244 1.89 -1.43 -6.89
N ASP A 245 3.03 -0.94 -7.40
CA ASP A 245 4.35 -1.32 -6.87
C ASP A 245 4.61 -0.64 -5.51
N LEU A 246 4.05 0.56 -5.31
CA LEU A 246 4.21 1.36 -4.09
C LEU A 246 3.15 1.01 -3.04
N ILE A 247 1.91 0.78 -3.47
CA ILE A 247 0.75 0.47 -2.63
C ILE A 247 0.06 -0.77 -3.21
N PRO A 248 0.62 -1.98 -3.00
CA PRO A 248 0.11 -3.20 -3.61
C PRO A 248 -1.29 -3.54 -3.07
N PRO A 249 -2.33 -3.59 -3.91
CA PRO A 249 -3.66 -3.99 -3.47
C PRO A 249 -3.71 -5.52 -3.27
N ARG A 250 -4.35 -5.94 -2.18
CA ARG A 250 -4.68 -7.35 -1.92
C ARG A 250 -6.09 -7.62 -2.38
N TYR A 251 -6.27 -8.32 -3.49
CA TYR A 251 -7.61 -8.64 -3.99
C TYR A 251 -8.21 -9.83 -3.23
N VAL A 252 -9.47 -9.67 -2.81
CA VAL A 252 -10.30 -10.70 -2.16
C VAL A 252 -11.56 -10.92 -2.97
N TRP A 253 -12.17 -12.09 -2.79
CA TRP A 253 -13.49 -12.36 -3.35
C TRP A 253 -14.56 -11.51 -2.66
N HIS A 254 -15.38 -10.85 -3.47
CA HIS A 254 -16.51 -10.07 -2.98
C HIS A 254 -17.59 -11.00 -2.42
N VAL A 255 -18.12 -10.67 -1.24
CA VAL A 255 -19.25 -11.36 -0.61
C VAL A 255 -20.53 -10.56 -0.87
N PRO A 256 -21.45 -11.04 -1.73
CA PRO A 256 -22.62 -10.26 -2.15
C PRO A 256 -23.57 -9.90 -1.01
N ASP A 257 -23.76 -10.83 -0.07
CA ASP A 257 -24.56 -10.64 1.13
C ASP A 257 -23.85 -11.32 2.31
N VAL A 258 -23.39 -10.51 3.26
CA VAL A 258 -22.67 -10.96 4.47
C VAL A 258 -23.60 -11.76 5.40
N SER A 259 -24.89 -11.45 5.38
CA SER A 259 -25.93 -12.18 6.15
C SER A 259 -26.50 -13.37 5.38
N GLY A 260 -26.16 -13.48 4.10
CA GLY A 260 -26.60 -14.52 3.19
C GLY A 260 -25.78 -15.82 3.30
N PRO A 261 -26.00 -16.76 2.38
CA PRO A 261 -25.21 -17.99 2.33
C PRO A 261 -23.74 -17.69 2.00
N PRO A 262 -22.78 -18.43 2.59
CA PRO A 262 -21.37 -18.32 2.22
C PRO A 262 -21.13 -18.55 0.73
N LEU A 263 -20.01 -18.04 0.21
CA LEU A 263 -19.57 -18.30 -1.16
C LEU A 263 -19.58 -19.81 -1.45
N GLN A 264 -20.07 -20.19 -2.63
CA GLN A 264 -20.12 -21.58 -3.08
C GLN A 264 -19.00 -21.87 -4.08
N ARG A 265 -18.37 -23.04 -3.97
CA ARG A 265 -17.22 -23.38 -4.83
C ARG A 265 -17.62 -23.42 -6.30
N GLU A 266 -18.80 -23.91 -6.58
CA GLU A 266 -19.39 -24.14 -7.90
C GLU A 266 -19.71 -22.81 -8.59
N LEU A 267 -20.01 -21.75 -7.83
CA LEU A 267 -20.36 -20.42 -8.34
C LEU A 267 -19.16 -19.48 -8.46
N ARG A 268 -17.92 -20.01 -8.34
CA ARG A 268 -16.69 -19.20 -8.37
C ARG A 268 -16.60 -18.25 -9.56
N SER A 269 -17.08 -18.67 -10.73
CA SER A 269 -17.05 -17.88 -11.98
C SER A 269 -18.00 -16.68 -11.97
N PHE A 270 -18.96 -16.60 -11.04
CA PHE A 270 -19.92 -15.51 -10.92
C PHE A 270 -19.47 -14.44 -9.93
N TYR A 271 -18.65 -14.80 -8.95
CA TYR A 271 -18.17 -13.83 -7.96
C TYR A 271 -17.13 -12.87 -8.55
N GLY A 272 -17.20 -11.61 -8.11
CA GLY A 272 -16.19 -10.60 -8.36
C GLY A 272 -15.11 -10.55 -7.29
N GLN A 273 -14.20 -9.61 -7.46
CA GLN A 273 -13.12 -9.33 -6.53
C GLN A 273 -12.94 -7.83 -6.31
N ALA A 274 -12.42 -7.46 -5.15
CA ALA A 274 -12.08 -6.08 -4.81
C ALA A 274 -10.83 -6.04 -3.93
N PRO A 275 -10.13 -4.89 -3.82
CA PRO A 275 -9.11 -4.72 -2.80
C PRO A 275 -9.68 -5.01 -1.40
N ALA A 276 -8.92 -5.68 -0.54
CA ALA A 276 -9.35 -6.12 0.79
C ALA A 276 -9.82 -4.98 1.67
N VAL A 277 -9.15 -3.82 1.59
CA VAL A 277 -9.55 -2.60 2.28
C VAL A 277 -10.94 -2.14 1.83
N VAL A 278 -11.23 -2.22 0.52
CA VAL A 278 -12.54 -1.83 -0.03
C VAL A 278 -13.61 -2.81 0.42
N GLU A 279 -13.36 -4.12 0.28
CA GLU A 279 -14.29 -5.16 0.73
C GLU A 279 -14.59 -5.04 2.23
N LEU A 280 -13.57 -4.78 3.06
CA LEU A 280 -13.72 -4.54 4.50
C LEU A 280 -14.67 -3.38 4.78
N CYS A 281 -14.46 -2.24 4.12
CA CYS A 281 -15.30 -1.06 4.33
C CYS A 281 -16.74 -1.31 3.86
N VAL A 282 -16.93 -1.98 2.72
CA VAL A 282 -18.25 -2.31 2.19
C VAL A 282 -19.00 -3.25 3.15
N GLN A 283 -18.35 -4.30 3.65
CA GLN A 283 -18.95 -5.18 4.67
C GLN A 283 -19.19 -4.47 6.00
N GLY A 284 -18.40 -3.45 6.32
CA GLY A 284 -18.62 -2.55 7.45
C GLY A 284 -19.77 -1.54 7.25
N GLY A 285 -20.36 -1.49 6.05
CA GLY A 285 -21.56 -0.70 5.74
C GLY A 285 -21.31 0.54 4.88
N ALA A 286 -20.08 0.79 4.44
CA ALA A 286 -19.80 1.86 3.49
C ALA A 286 -20.43 1.55 2.11
N ALA A 287 -20.90 2.59 1.42
CA ALA A 287 -21.39 2.45 0.06
C ALA A 287 -20.27 1.99 -0.90
N VAL A 288 -20.61 1.12 -1.86
CA VAL A 288 -19.66 0.64 -2.87
C VAL A 288 -19.27 1.77 -3.82
N PRO A 289 -17.97 2.15 -3.92
CA PRO A 289 -17.54 3.17 -4.88
C PRO A 289 -17.72 2.70 -6.33
N GLU A 290 -18.15 3.60 -7.21
CA GLU A 290 -18.41 3.29 -8.63
C GLU A 290 -17.23 2.60 -9.33
N ARG A 291 -15.99 3.00 -9.00
CA ARG A 291 -14.77 2.44 -9.60
C ARG A 291 -14.56 0.94 -9.32
N TYR A 292 -15.16 0.40 -8.27
CA TYR A 292 -15.00 -1.01 -7.87
C TYR A 292 -16.20 -1.89 -8.24
N LYS A 293 -17.36 -1.32 -8.59
CA LYS A 293 -18.54 -2.10 -8.98
C LYS A 293 -18.27 -3.11 -10.11
N PRO A 294 -17.51 -2.78 -11.18
CA PRO A 294 -17.24 -3.74 -12.25
C PRO A 294 -16.36 -4.90 -11.80
N THR A 295 -15.36 -4.66 -10.94
CA THR A 295 -14.50 -5.74 -10.43
C THR A 295 -15.24 -6.62 -9.42
N MET A 296 -16.14 -6.03 -8.63
CA MET A 296 -17.06 -6.72 -7.72
C MET A 296 -18.18 -7.48 -8.43
N ARG A 297 -18.40 -7.23 -9.74
CA ARG A 297 -19.42 -7.89 -10.58
C ARG A 297 -20.84 -7.73 -10.05
N LEU A 298 -21.16 -6.54 -9.54
CA LEU A 298 -22.50 -6.24 -9.00
C LEU A 298 -23.59 -6.20 -10.09
N ASP A 299 -23.19 -6.14 -11.35
CA ASP A 299 -24.04 -6.18 -12.54
C ASP A 299 -24.35 -7.61 -13.02
N ILE A 300 -23.73 -8.62 -12.41
CA ILE A 300 -23.92 -10.03 -12.78
C ILE A 300 -24.88 -10.70 -11.79
N GLY A 301 -25.97 -11.25 -12.31
CA GLY A 301 -26.88 -12.09 -11.52
C GLY A 301 -26.17 -13.36 -11.04
N ILE A 302 -26.10 -13.57 -9.73
CA ILE A 302 -25.51 -14.77 -9.14
C ILE A 302 -26.63 -15.82 -9.01
N PRO A 303 -26.49 -17.01 -9.62
CA PRO A 303 -27.48 -18.07 -9.51
C PRO A 303 -27.73 -18.45 -8.05
N ALA A 304 -28.99 -18.69 -7.68
CA ALA A 304 -29.38 -19.14 -6.35
C ALA A 304 -28.95 -20.59 -6.08
N SER A 305 -28.67 -21.37 -7.14
CA SER A 305 -28.20 -22.75 -7.02
C SER A 305 -27.30 -23.17 -8.18
N VAL A 306 -26.54 -24.25 -7.98
CA VAL A 306 -25.75 -24.90 -9.04
C VAL A 306 -26.62 -25.31 -10.23
N ARG A 307 -27.85 -25.80 -9.96
CA ARG A 307 -28.80 -26.18 -11.01
C ARG A 307 -29.21 -25.01 -11.87
N GLU A 308 -29.34 -23.83 -11.27
CA GLU A 308 -29.61 -22.60 -12.01
C GLU A 308 -28.38 -22.16 -12.80
N ALA A 309 -27.19 -22.23 -12.21
CA ALA A 309 -25.95 -21.93 -12.91
C ALA A 309 -25.77 -22.79 -14.18
N ASP A 310 -26.09 -24.08 -14.12
CA ASP A 310 -26.05 -25.01 -15.25
C ASP A 310 -27.02 -24.64 -16.39
N MET A 311 -28.06 -23.83 -16.14
CA MET A 311 -29.00 -23.36 -17.16
C MET A 311 -28.52 -22.11 -17.91
N VAL A 312 -27.44 -21.46 -17.46
CA VAL A 312 -26.90 -20.22 -18.03
C VAL A 312 -25.62 -20.46 -18.85
N VAL A 313 -25.16 -21.72 -18.96
CA VAL A 313 -23.97 -22.14 -19.73
C VAL A 313 -24.35 -22.67 -21.11
#